data_AF-A0A6B3CMK7-F1
#
_entry.id   AF-A0A6B3CMK7-F1
#
_cell.length_a   1.000
_cell.length_b   1.000
_cell.length_c   1.000
_cell.angle_alpha   90.00
_cell.angle_beta   90.00
_cell.angle_gamma   90.00
#
_symmetry.space_group_name_H-M   'P 1'
#
loop_
_entity.id
_entity.type
_entity.pdbx_description
1 polymer ?
#
loop_
_entity_poly.entity_id
_entity_poly.type
_entity_poly.pdbx_seq_one_letter_code
_entity_poly.pdbx_strand_id
1 'polypeptide(L)'
;MGDRDDRNAIGRRVQRLRAERGLTQRQLAEPAYTPAYISTLEAGRVRPSEEALRHLAERLGVGYEELATGRPAHLATDLRLRLTGAQRTLATEGAEQAAGQYAGLLAEAEAYELTDERAAALLGLGECAVETGELAAGREYFERAEQCLADAGAPLPARVPAVRGRALSHYLAGELRYAVYLLESTLDELNRGGLHDPDAL
;
A
#
# COMPACT_ATOMS: atom_id res chain seq x y z
N MET A 1 0.62 11.00 -19.69
CA MET A 1 -0.66 11.27 -19.00
C MET A 1 -0.43 11.65 -17.53
N GLY A 2 0.38 10.90 -16.78
CA GLY A 2 0.58 11.07 -15.32
C GLY A 2 0.95 12.47 -14.81
N ASP A 3 1.97 13.14 -15.39
CA ASP A 3 2.46 14.43 -14.86
C ASP A 3 1.43 15.57 -14.82
N ARG A 4 0.37 15.51 -15.64
CA ARG A 4 -0.72 16.49 -15.60
C ARG A 4 -1.76 16.15 -14.52
N ASP A 5 -2.04 14.86 -14.34
CA ASP A 5 -2.98 14.39 -13.32
C ASP A 5 -2.42 14.57 -11.92
N ASP A 6 -1.11 14.37 -11.74
CA ASP A 6 -0.41 14.61 -10.47
C ASP A 6 -0.49 16.08 -10.05
N ARG A 7 -0.24 17.01 -10.99
CA ARG A 7 -0.35 18.45 -10.72
C ARG A 7 -1.77 18.89 -10.41
N ASN A 8 -2.75 18.33 -11.12
CA ASN A 8 -4.16 18.59 -10.84
C ASN A 8 -4.56 18.06 -9.46
N ALA A 9 -4.08 16.88 -9.06
CA ALA A 9 -4.35 16.30 -7.75
C ALA A 9 -3.75 17.15 -6.62
N ILE A 10 -2.49 17.57 -6.76
CA ILE A 10 -1.81 18.48 -5.82
C ILE A 10 -2.56 19.82 -5.73
N GLY A 11 -2.91 20.41 -6.87
CA GLY A 11 -3.63 21.69 -6.93
C GLY A 11 -4.97 21.65 -6.19
N ARG A 12 -5.79 20.62 -6.46
CA ARG A 12 -7.07 20.40 -5.75
C ARG A 12 -6.87 20.20 -4.25
N ARG A 13 -5.79 19.50 -3.86
CA ARG A 13 -5.47 19.25 -2.45
C ARG A 13 -5.09 20.52 -1.71
N VAL A 14 -4.22 21.35 -2.30
CA VAL A 14 -3.86 22.67 -1.76
C VAL A 14 -5.11 23.53 -1.61
N GLN A 15 -5.97 23.59 -2.64
CA GLN A 15 -7.20 24.37 -2.59
C GLN A 15 -8.13 23.92 -1.46
N ARG A 16 -8.34 22.59 -1.31
CA ARG A 16 -9.16 22.01 -0.26
C ARG A 16 -8.62 22.34 1.13
N LEU A 17 -7.36 22.03 1.41
CA LEU A 17 -6.73 22.27 2.71
C LEU A 17 -6.70 23.75 3.08
N ARG A 18 -6.51 24.63 2.08
CA ARG A 18 -6.57 26.08 2.25
C ARG A 18 -7.98 26.53 2.66
N ALA A 19 -9.01 26.02 1.98
CA ALA A 19 -10.40 26.35 2.27
C ALA A 19 -10.84 25.85 3.66
N GLU A 20 -10.47 24.63 4.04
CA GLU A 20 -10.72 24.06 5.38
C GLU A 20 -10.11 24.89 6.50
N ARG A 21 -8.99 25.57 6.22
CA ARG A 21 -8.29 26.48 7.16
C ARG A 21 -8.75 27.92 7.09
N GLY A 22 -9.73 28.24 6.24
CA GLY A 22 -10.22 29.61 6.05
C GLY A 22 -9.17 30.58 5.50
N LEU A 23 -8.11 30.09 4.86
CA LEU A 23 -7.03 30.91 4.33
C LEU A 23 -7.39 31.46 2.94
N THR A 24 -7.06 32.72 2.68
CA THR A 24 -7.08 33.28 1.31
C THR A 24 -5.84 32.84 0.53
N GLN A 25 -5.89 32.88 -0.81
CA GLN A 25 -4.70 32.60 -1.64
C GLN A 25 -3.52 33.51 -1.29
N ARG A 26 -3.80 34.78 -0.93
CA ARG A 26 -2.77 35.72 -0.46
C ARG A 26 -2.14 35.29 0.85
N GLN A 27 -2.96 34.91 1.83
CA GLN A 27 -2.48 34.41 3.11
C GLN A 27 -1.70 33.11 2.96
N LEU A 28 -2.03 32.23 2.02
CA LEU A 28 -1.22 31.04 1.76
C LEU A 28 0.11 31.38 1.06
N ALA A 29 0.10 32.37 0.18
CA ALA A 29 1.26 32.74 -0.64
C ALA A 29 2.37 33.44 0.16
N GLU A 30 2.01 34.35 1.06
CA GLU A 30 2.98 35.19 1.75
C GLU A 30 3.80 34.43 2.81
N PRO A 31 5.10 34.75 2.97
CA PRO A 31 5.86 35.79 2.27
C PRO A 31 6.59 35.30 1.00
N ALA A 32 6.65 33.99 0.75
CA ALA A 32 7.56 33.42 -0.25
C ALA A 32 7.03 33.39 -1.69
N TYR A 33 5.71 33.39 -1.86
CA TYR A 33 5.04 33.25 -3.15
C TYR A 33 4.01 34.34 -3.40
N THR A 34 3.47 34.38 -4.63
CA THR A 34 2.43 35.32 -5.02
C THR A 34 1.04 34.67 -5.00
N PRO A 35 -0.05 35.43 -4.76
CA PRO A 35 -1.41 34.89 -4.87
C PRO A 35 -1.70 34.29 -6.25
N ALA A 36 -1.11 34.86 -7.31
CA ALA A 36 -1.21 34.35 -8.68
C ALA A 36 -0.54 32.98 -8.86
N TYR A 37 0.59 32.75 -8.19
CA TYR A 37 1.22 31.43 -8.15
C TYR A 37 0.30 30.39 -7.48
N ILE A 38 -0.29 30.72 -6.33
CA ILE A 38 -1.26 29.83 -5.66
C ILE A 38 -2.45 29.55 -6.56
N SER A 39 -3.00 30.56 -7.22
CA SER A 39 -4.13 30.36 -8.14
C SER A 39 -3.79 29.44 -9.31
N THR A 40 -2.61 29.58 -9.92
CA THR A 40 -2.19 28.70 -11.03
C THR A 40 -1.86 27.28 -10.55
N LEU A 41 -1.34 27.15 -9.33
CA LEU A 41 -1.10 25.86 -8.67
C LEU A 41 -2.41 25.13 -8.37
N GLU A 42 -3.38 25.81 -7.77
CA GLU A 42 -4.71 25.24 -7.45
C GLU A 42 -5.44 24.77 -8.72
N ALA A 43 -5.25 25.48 -9.82
CA ALA A 43 -5.79 25.11 -11.13
C ALA A 43 -4.99 24.01 -11.85
N GLY A 44 -3.93 23.46 -11.24
CA GLY A 44 -3.05 22.43 -11.82
C GLY A 44 -2.23 22.89 -13.03
N ARG A 45 -2.08 24.21 -13.22
CA ARG A 45 -1.42 24.81 -14.41
C ARG A 45 0.10 24.94 -14.25
N VAL A 46 0.62 24.90 -13.03
CA VAL A 46 2.05 24.96 -12.73
C VAL A 46 2.49 23.71 -11.97
N ARG A 47 3.72 23.24 -12.24
CA ARG A 47 4.35 22.20 -11.42
C ARG A 47 5.00 22.89 -10.22
N PRO A 48 4.59 22.62 -8.97
CA PRO A 48 5.31 23.16 -7.83
C PRO A 48 6.68 22.49 -7.71
N SER A 49 7.68 23.27 -7.27
CA SER A 49 8.95 22.71 -6.83
C SER A 49 8.77 22.01 -5.49
N GLU A 50 9.71 21.13 -5.14
CA GLU A 50 9.75 20.51 -3.81
C GLU A 50 9.80 21.58 -2.70
N GLU A 51 10.60 22.63 -2.88
CA GLU A 51 10.67 23.77 -1.96
C GLU A 51 9.31 24.47 -1.78
N ALA A 52 8.58 24.69 -2.88
CA ALA A 52 7.24 25.28 -2.82
C ALA A 52 6.25 24.37 -2.09
N LEU A 53 6.28 23.06 -2.36
CA LEU A 53 5.44 22.10 -1.65
C LEU A 53 5.75 22.05 -0.16
N ARG A 54 7.03 22.06 0.24
CA ARG A 54 7.41 22.09 1.66
C ARG A 54 6.92 23.35 2.36
N HIS A 55 7.12 24.51 1.73
CA HIS A 55 6.63 25.78 2.27
C HIS A 55 5.09 25.79 2.42
N LEU A 56 4.36 25.34 1.40
CA LEU A 56 2.90 25.28 1.45
C LEU A 56 2.42 24.25 2.47
N ALA A 57 3.09 23.12 2.63
CA ALA A 57 2.74 22.09 3.60
C ALA A 57 2.88 22.63 5.04
N GLU A 58 3.96 23.34 5.35
CA GLU A 58 4.16 24.01 6.63
C GLU A 58 3.05 25.03 6.93
N ARG A 59 2.72 25.88 5.95
CA ARG A 59 1.64 26.89 6.07
C ARG A 59 0.25 26.26 6.24
N LEU A 60 0.04 25.11 5.61
CA LEU A 60 -1.15 24.30 5.75
C LEU A 60 -1.05 23.36 6.96
N GLY A 61 0.02 23.36 7.76
CA GLY A 61 0.15 22.45 8.90
C GLY A 61 -0.07 20.97 8.56
N VAL A 62 0.38 20.54 7.39
CA VAL A 62 0.38 19.13 6.94
C VAL A 62 1.81 18.69 6.62
N GLY A 63 2.05 17.39 6.52
CA GLY A 63 3.33 16.88 6.06
C GLY A 63 3.57 17.16 4.57
N TYR A 64 4.83 17.30 4.16
CA TYR A 64 5.20 17.41 2.74
C TYR A 64 4.64 16.25 1.92
N GLU A 65 4.82 15.01 2.40
CA GLU A 65 4.32 13.80 1.73
C GLU A 65 2.80 13.81 1.57
N GLU A 66 2.07 14.29 2.59
CA GLU A 66 0.62 14.43 2.51
C GLU A 66 0.20 15.45 1.46
N LEU A 67 0.91 16.58 1.36
CA LEU A 67 0.61 17.57 0.35
C LEU A 67 1.00 17.12 -1.05
N ALA A 68 2.09 16.36 -1.19
CA ALA A 68 2.60 15.87 -2.47
C ALA A 68 1.79 14.67 -3.00
N THR A 69 1.59 13.66 -2.16
CA THR A 69 0.99 12.37 -2.54
C THR A 69 -0.50 12.28 -2.19
N GLY A 70 -0.95 13.01 -1.17
CA GLY A 70 -2.31 12.91 -0.63
C GLY A 70 -2.49 11.83 0.42
N ARG A 71 -1.39 11.19 0.81
CA ARG A 71 -1.34 10.15 1.84
C ARG A 71 -0.98 10.81 3.18
N PRO A 72 -1.78 10.66 4.23
CA PRO A 72 -1.42 11.17 5.56
C PRO A 72 -0.04 10.67 5.99
N ALA A 73 0.75 11.53 6.66
CA ALA A 73 2.15 11.25 6.98
C ALA A 73 2.39 9.96 7.79
N HIS A 74 1.39 9.51 8.55
CA HIS A 74 1.45 8.31 9.39
C HIS A 74 0.58 7.15 8.88
N LEU A 75 -0.11 7.32 7.75
CA LEU A 75 -1.10 6.37 7.28
C LEU A 75 -0.52 4.95 7.14
N ALA A 76 0.61 4.81 6.43
CA ALA A 76 1.24 3.51 6.23
C ALA A 76 1.63 2.85 7.58
N THR A 77 2.20 3.64 8.49
CA THR A 77 2.57 3.16 9.83
C THR A 77 1.35 2.73 10.65
N ASP A 78 0.27 3.51 10.61
CA ASP A 78 -0.97 3.21 11.32
C ASP A 78 -1.66 1.96 10.75
N LEU A 79 -1.67 1.80 9.42
CA LEU A 79 -2.15 0.59 8.76
C LEU A 79 -1.31 -0.63 9.16
N ARG A 80 0.02 -0.52 9.18
CA ARG A 80 0.91 -1.61 9.62
C ARG A 80 0.61 -2.04 11.05
N LEU A 81 0.41 -1.09 11.96
CA LEU A 81 0.04 -1.41 13.34
C LEU A 81 -1.30 -2.15 13.42
N ARG A 82 -2.30 -1.71 12.64
CA ARG A 82 -3.60 -2.36 12.57
C ARG A 82 -3.52 -3.75 11.91
N LEU A 83 -2.66 -3.95 10.91
CA LEU A 83 -2.38 -5.26 10.30
C LEU A 83 -1.77 -6.23 11.32
N THR A 84 -0.81 -5.77 12.14
CA THR A 84 -0.30 -6.56 13.28
C THR A 84 -1.41 -6.88 14.29
N GLY A 85 -2.31 -5.93 14.52
CA GLY A 85 -3.52 -6.14 15.32
C GLY A 85 -4.40 -7.27 14.77
N ALA A 86 -4.71 -7.24 13.48
CA ALA A 86 -5.50 -8.25 12.79
C ALA A 86 -4.84 -9.63 12.81
N GLN A 87 -3.51 -9.68 12.67
CA GLN A 87 -2.74 -10.93 12.78
C GLN A 87 -2.86 -11.55 14.17
N ARG A 88 -2.81 -10.72 15.21
CA ARG A 88 -3.05 -11.19 16.58
C ARG A 88 -4.50 -11.68 16.75
N THR A 89 -5.49 -10.96 16.22
CA THR A 89 -6.89 -11.43 16.22
C THR A 89 -7.03 -12.79 15.54
N LEU A 90 -6.36 -13.02 14.41
CA LEU A 90 -6.36 -14.33 13.74
C LEU A 90 -5.83 -15.43 14.69
N ALA A 91 -4.75 -15.15 15.41
CA ALA A 91 -4.14 -16.10 16.33
C ALA A 91 -4.94 -16.35 17.62
N THR A 92 -5.73 -15.39 18.10
CA THR A 92 -6.35 -15.46 19.45
C THR A 92 -7.87 -15.46 19.47
N GLU A 93 -8.52 -14.81 18.51
CA GLU A 93 -9.96 -14.57 18.48
C GLU A 93 -10.65 -15.35 17.35
N GLY A 94 -9.95 -15.59 16.23
CA GLY A 94 -10.38 -16.47 15.14
C GLY A 94 -10.40 -15.81 13.76
N ALA A 95 -10.47 -16.66 12.74
CA ALA A 95 -10.30 -16.26 11.34
C ALA A 95 -11.43 -15.38 10.79
N GLU A 96 -12.69 -15.62 11.17
CA GLU A 96 -13.82 -14.81 10.68
C GLU A 96 -13.71 -13.34 11.08
N GLN A 97 -13.36 -13.07 12.34
CA GLN A 97 -13.20 -11.71 12.85
C GLN A 97 -11.98 -11.02 12.25
N ALA A 98 -10.86 -11.74 12.13
CA ALA A 98 -9.65 -11.23 11.50
C ALA A 98 -9.88 -10.89 10.02
N ALA A 99 -10.63 -11.73 9.29
CA ALA A 99 -10.97 -11.49 7.88
C ALA A 99 -11.71 -10.15 7.70
N GLY A 100 -12.67 -9.84 8.57
CA GLY A 100 -13.36 -8.55 8.55
C GLY A 100 -12.42 -7.35 8.75
N GLN A 101 -11.43 -7.47 9.66
CA GLN A 101 -10.42 -6.44 9.87
C GLN A 101 -9.50 -6.28 8.65
N TYR A 102 -8.99 -7.39 8.12
CA TYR A 102 -8.13 -7.37 6.94
C TYR A 102 -8.84 -6.82 5.70
N ALA A 103 -10.13 -7.13 5.50
CA ALA A 103 -10.91 -6.59 4.40
C ALA A 103 -11.02 -5.04 4.46
N GLY A 104 -11.25 -4.48 5.65
CA GLY A 104 -11.25 -3.03 5.85
C GLY A 104 -9.87 -2.40 5.60
N LEU A 105 -8.81 -3.07 6.07
CA LEU A 105 -7.43 -2.62 5.86
C LEU A 105 -7.01 -2.69 4.38
N LEU A 106 -7.45 -3.72 3.65
CA LEU A 106 -7.23 -3.85 2.22
C LEU A 106 -7.87 -2.71 1.45
N ALA A 107 -9.13 -2.39 1.73
CA ALA A 107 -9.84 -1.30 1.06
C ALA A 107 -9.14 0.05 1.28
N GLU A 108 -8.65 0.29 2.49
CA GLU A 108 -7.91 1.50 2.83
C GLU A 108 -6.54 1.54 2.13
N ALA A 109 -5.80 0.43 2.13
CA ALA A 109 -4.52 0.33 1.42
C ALA A 109 -4.69 0.53 -0.10
N GLU A 110 -5.77 0.02 -0.70
CA GLU A 110 -6.10 0.23 -2.12
C GLU A 110 -6.47 1.69 -2.40
N ALA A 111 -7.27 2.32 -1.54
CA ALA A 111 -7.66 3.73 -1.69
C ALA A 111 -6.46 4.70 -1.68
N TYR A 112 -5.41 4.34 -0.95
CA TYR A 112 -4.19 5.16 -0.84
C TYR A 112 -3.00 4.59 -1.62
N GLU A 113 -3.21 3.56 -2.44
CA GLU A 113 -2.18 2.92 -3.28
C GLU A 113 -0.91 2.54 -2.49
N LEU A 114 -1.13 1.94 -1.33
CA LEU A 114 -0.11 1.47 -0.40
C LEU A 114 0.20 -0.01 -0.70
N THR A 115 1.16 -0.26 -1.60
CA THR A 115 1.46 -1.60 -2.13
C THR A 115 1.80 -2.62 -1.05
N ASP A 116 2.70 -2.27 -0.11
CA ASP A 116 3.18 -3.22 0.89
C ASP A 116 2.05 -3.58 1.87
N GLU A 117 1.28 -2.58 2.29
CA GLU A 117 0.12 -2.75 3.17
C GLU A 117 -1.00 -3.53 2.48
N ARG A 118 -1.22 -3.27 1.18
CA ARG A 118 -2.17 -4.02 0.36
C ARG A 118 -1.78 -5.49 0.27
N ALA A 119 -0.51 -5.78 -0.02
CA ALA A 119 0.00 -7.14 -0.06
C ALA A 119 -0.13 -7.84 1.30
N ALA A 120 0.23 -7.16 2.40
CA ALA A 120 0.09 -7.71 3.75
C ALA A 120 -1.39 -7.99 4.13
N ALA A 121 -2.32 -7.12 3.75
CA ALA A 121 -3.76 -7.36 3.98
C ALA A 121 -4.27 -8.56 3.18
N LEU A 122 -3.83 -8.71 1.91
CA LEU A 122 -4.16 -9.86 1.08
C LEU A 122 -3.59 -11.16 1.65
N LEU A 123 -2.34 -11.16 2.13
CA LEU A 123 -1.77 -12.32 2.82
C LEU A 123 -2.63 -12.73 4.03
N GLY A 124 -3.02 -11.77 4.87
CA GLY A 124 -3.87 -12.03 6.03
C GLY A 124 -5.25 -12.59 5.67
N LEU A 125 -5.89 -12.08 4.61
CA LEU A 125 -7.15 -12.64 4.08
C LEU A 125 -6.96 -14.06 3.56
N GLY A 126 -5.85 -14.33 2.87
CA GLY A 126 -5.48 -15.67 2.41
C GLY A 126 -5.32 -16.65 3.56
N GLU A 127 -4.64 -16.23 4.64
CA GLU A 127 -4.49 -17.03 5.86
C GLU A 127 -5.83 -17.30 6.54
N CYS A 128 -6.69 -16.28 6.67
CA CYS A 128 -8.04 -16.45 7.22
C CYS A 128 -8.89 -17.43 6.38
N ALA A 129 -8.80 -17.33 5.06
CA ALA A 129 -9.52 -18.23 4.14
C ALA A 129 -9.01 -19.67 4.24
N VAL A 130 -7.70 -19.87 4.43
CA VAL A 130 -7.13 -21.21 4.66
C VAL A 130 -7.63 -21.82 5.97
N GLU A 131 -7.61 -21.05 7.07
CA GLU A 131 -8.08 -21.51 8.39
C GLU A 131 -9.59 -21.86 8.39
N THR A 132 -10.39 -21.18 7.58
CA THR A 132 -11.83 -21.44 7.43
C THR A 132 -12.15 -22.52 6.39
N GLY A 133 -11.16 -23.02 5.66
CA GLY A 133 -11.33 -24.03 4.61
C GLY A 133 -11.77 -23.49 3.25
N GLU A 134 -11.83 -22.18 3.07
CA GLU A 134 -12.12 -21.50 1.81
C GLU A 134 -10.88 -21.45 0.88
N LEU A 135 -10.31 -22.62 0.57
CA LEU A 135 -9.01 -22.75 -0.10
C LEU A 135 -8.95 -22.10 -1.49
N ALA A 136 -10.09 -22.00 -2.20
CA ALA A 136 -10.14 -21.31 -3.49
C ALA A 136 -9.98 -19.79 -3.32
N ALA A 137 -10.68 -19.18 -2.35
CA ALA A 137 -10.55 -17.77 -2.04
C ALA A 137 -9.14 -17.46 -1.49
N GLY A 138 -8.60 -18.34 -0.63
CA GLY A 138 -7.23 -18.23 -0.13
C GLY A 138 -6.20 -18.13 -1.25
N ARG A 139 -6.29 -19.01 -2.26
CA ARG A 139 -5.42 -18.98 -3.45
C ARG A 139 -5.49 -17.64 -4.19
N GLU A 140 -6.69 -17.13 -4.42
CA GLU A 140 -6.90 -15.86 -5.11
C GLU A 140 -6.26 -14.69 -4.35
N TYR A 141 -6.42 -14.64 -3.02
CA TYR A 141 -5.79 -13.59 -2.21
C TYR A 141 -4.27 -13.63 -2.28
N PHE A 142 -3.67 -14.82 -2.17
CA PHE A 142 -2.22 -14.96 -2.29
C PHE A 142 -1.71 -14.62 -3.69
N GLU A 143 -2.42 -15.01 -4.75
CA GLU A 143 -2.06 -14.64 -6.13
C GLU A 143 -2.11 -13.12 -6.34
N ARG A 144 -3.14 -12.45 -5.81
CA ARG A 144 -3.23 -10.98 -5.84
C ARG A 144 -2.11 -10.31 -5.06
N ALA A 145 -1.72 -10.86 -3.90
CA ALA A 145 -0.61 -10.33 -3.10
C ALA A 145 0.71 -10.42 -3.87
N GLU A 146 0.98 -11.59 -4.47
CA GLU A 146 2.15 -11.83 -5.29
C GLU A 146 2.21 -10.90 -6.51
N GLN A 147 1.10 -10.77 -7.25
CA GLN A 147 1.02 -9.94 -8.43
C GLN A 147 1.20 -8.46 -8.10
N CYS A 148 0.58 -7.98 -7.01
CA CYS A 148 0.72 -6.59 -6.57
C CYS A 148 2.18 -6.22 -6.26
N LEU A 149 2.91 -7.12 -5.60
CA LEU A 149 4.34 -6.95 -5.31
C LEU A 149 5.19 -7.03 -6.58
N ALA A 150 4.88 -7.98 -7.47
CA ALA A 150 5.56 -8.13 -8.76
C ALA A 150 5.42 -6.88 -9.65
N ASP A 151 4.22 -6.33 -9.75
CA ASP A 151 3.93 -5.12 -10.53
C ASP A 151 4.66 -3.89 -9.98
N ALA A 152 4.90 -3.85 -8.66
CA ALA A 152 5.70 -2.82 -8.00
C ALA A 152 7.22 -3.06 -8.12
N GLY A 153 7.65 -4.12 -8.79
CA GLY A 153 9.07 -4.46 -8.96
C GLY A 153 9.72 -5.06 -7.71
N ALA A 154 8.94 -5.57 -6.75
CA ALA A 154 9.48 -6.20 -5.56
C ALA A 154 10.25 -7.49 -5.94
N PRO A 155 11.40 -7.75 -5.31
CA PRO A 155 12.19 -8.94 -5.60
C PRO A 155 11.49 -10.21 -5.09
N LEU A 156 11.88 -11.37 -5.62
CA LEU A 156 11.28 -12.66 -5.26
C LEU A 156 11.19 -12.92 -3.74
N PRO A 157 12.20 -12.62 -2.90
CA PRO A 157 12.11 -12.76 -1.44
C PRO A 157 10.87 -12.13 -0.81
N ALA A 158 10.51 -10.92 -1.24
CA ALA A 158 9.35 -10.21 -0.71
C ALA A 158 8.03 -10.89 -1.09
N ARG A 159 8.03 -11.68 -2.17
CA ARG A 159 6.86 -12.40 -2.70
C ARG A 159 6.72 -13.81 -2.13
N VAL A 160 7.75 -14.37 -1.51
CA VAL A 160 7.75 -15.75 -0.96
C VAL A 160 6.56 -16.04 -0.04
N PRO A 161 6.13 -15.14 0.88
CA PRO A 161 4.97 -15.40 1.72
C PRO A 161 3.69 -15.71 0.93
N ALA A 162 3.49 -15.01 -0.19
CA ALA A 162 2.34 -15.24 -1.07
C ALA A 162 2.45 -16.59 -1.78
N VAL A 163 3.62 -16.91 -2.33
CA VAL A 163 3.86 -18.21 -2.98
C VAL A 163 3.67 -19.37 -2.01
N ARG A 164 4.17 -19.23 -0.77
CA ARG A 164 3.96 -20.21 0.31
C ARG A 164 2.46 -20.41 0.59
N GLY A 165 1.70 -19.33 0.70
CA GLY A 165 0.25 -19.38 0.89
C GLY A 165 -0.49 -20.10 -0.24
N ARG A 166 -0.11 -19.85 -1.50
CA ARG A 166 -0.65 -20.57 -2.67
C ARG A 166 -0.33 -22.05 -2.57
N ALA A 167 0.92 -22.42 -2.33
CA ALA A 167 1.36 -23.80 -2.20
C ALA A 167 0.61 -24.53 -1.07
N LEU A 168 0.45 -23.90 0.10
CA LEU A 168 -0.32 -24.44 1.22
C LEU A 168 -1.79 -24.69 0.84
N SER A 169 -2.40 -23.74 0.15
CA SER A 169 -3.80 -23.86 -0.30
C SER A 169 -3.98 -25.00 -1.30
N HIS A 170 -3.03 -25.19 -2.23
CA HIS A 170 -3.01 -26.33 -3.15
C HIS A 170 -2.81 -27.66 -2.39
N TYR A 171 -1.90 -27.69 -1.42
CA TYR A 171 -1.67 -28.87 -0.59
C TYR A 171 -2.94 -29.30 0.15
N LEU A 172 -3.60 -28.37 0.84
CA LEU A 172 -4.84 -28.64 1.58
C LEU A 172 -6.00 -29.04 0.66
N ALA A 173 -5.99 -28.61 -0.61
CA ALA A 173 -6.95 -29.03 -1.62
C ALA A 173 -6.65 -30.43 -2.21
N GLY A 174 -5.57 -31.09 -1.78
CA GLY A 174 -5.12 -32.38 -2.29
C GLY A 174 -4.30 -32.30 -3.59
N GLU A 175 -3.98 -31.09 -4.05
CA GLU A 175 -3.22 -30.83 -5.28
C GLU A 175 -1.70 -30.88 -5.03
N LEU A 176 -1.24 -31.94 -4.36
CA LEU A 176 0.13 -32.07 -3.83
C LEU A 176 1.23 -31.80 -4.86
N ARG A 177 1.07 -32.31 -6.09
CA ARG A 177 2.07 -32.11 -7.16
C ARG A 177 2.25 -30.64 -7.50
N TYR A 178 1.17 -29.86 -7.50
CA TYR A 178 1.24 -28.44 -7.83
C TYR A 178 1.84 -27.62 -6.67
N ALA A 179 1.51 -27.98 -5.43
CA ALA A 179 2.13 -27.39 -4.25
C ALA A 179 3.66 -27.57 -4.26
N VAL A 180 4.14 -28.80 -4.52
CA VAL A 180 5.58 -29.10 -4.62
C VAL A 180 6.21 -28.34 -5.77
N TYR A 181 5.58 -28.34 -6.95
CA TYR A 181 6.07 -27.61 -8.12
C TYR A 181 6.30 -26.11 -7.83
N LEU A 182 5.34 -25.45 -7.16
CA LEU A 182 5.47 -24.04 -6.79
C LEU A 182 6.67 -23.80 -5.86
N LEU A 183 6.83 -24.63 -4.84
CA LEU A 183 7.92 -24.49 -3.86
C LEU A 183 9.29 -24.77 -4.49
N GLU A 184 9.43 -25.85 -5.25
CA GLU A 184 10.69 -26.22 -5.93
C GLU A 184 11.10 -25.16 -6.96
N SER A 185 10.16 -24.69 -7.79
CA SER A 185 10.44 -23.64 -8.79
C SER A 185 10.92 -22.34 -8.13
N THR A 186 10.33 -21.99 -7.00
CA THR A 186 10.69 -20.78 -6.23
C THR A 186 12.06 -20.92 -5.59
N LEU A 187 12.36 -22.07 -4.98
CA LEU A 187 13.69 -22.37 -4.42
C LEU A 187 14.76 -22.33 -5.51
N ASP A 188 14.51 -22.90 -6.68
CA ASP A 188 15.44 -22.87 -7.81
C ASP A 188 15.71 -21.44 -8.30
N GLU A 189 14.72 -20.55 -8.27
CA GLU A 189 14.89 -19.15 -8.65
C GLU A 189 15.65 -18.34 -7.58
N LEU A 190 15.32 -18.51 -6.29
CA LEU A 190 16.06 -17.90 -5.18
C LEU A 190 17.54 -18.32 -5.20
N ASN A 191 17.81 -19.60 -5.40
CA ASN A 191 19.16 -20.14 -5.53
C ASN A 191 19.91 -19.51 -6.72
N ARG A 192 19.26 -19.39 -7.89
CA ARG A 192 19.87 -18.68 -9.04
C ARG A 192 20.15 -17.21 -8.75
N GLY A 193 19.39 -16.59 -7.85
CA GLY A 193 19.60 -15.23 -7.36
C GLY A 193 20.71 -15.08 -6.30
N GLY A 194 21.40 -16.17 -5.92
CA GLY A 194 22.46 -16.15 -4.90
C GLY A 194 21.94 -16.20 -3.46
N LEU A 195 20.64 -16.44 -3.26
CA LEU A 195 20.00 -16.61 -1.95
C LEU A 195 19.91 -18.10 -1.62
N HIS A 196 21.06 -18.69 -1.34
CA HIS A 196 21.21 -20.12 -1.02
C HIS A 196 20.92 -20.44 0.45
N ASP A 197 21.09 -19.45 1.33
CA ASP A 197 20.92 -19.61 2.76
C ASP A 197 19.45 -19.32 3.13
N PRO A 198 18.74 -20.26 3.78
CA PRO A 198 17.40 -20.01 4.32
C PRO A 198 17.31 -18.78 5.24
N ASP A 199 18.41 -18.42 5.91
CA ASP A 199 18.49 -17.28 6.82
C ASP A 199 18.83 -15.95 6.09
N ALA A 200 19.01 -15.96 4.76
CA ALA A 200 19.32 -14.78 3.96
C ALA A 200 18.07 -14.02 3.43
N LEU A 201 16.86 -14.45 3.83
CA LEU A 201 15.56 -13.84 3.48
C LEU A 201 15.02 -12.96 4.61
#